data_AF-J4TBB8-F1
#
_entry.id   AF-J4TBB8-F1
#
_cell.length_a   1.000
_cell.length_b   1.000
_cell.length_c   1.000
_cell.angle_alpha   90.00
_cell.angle_beta   90.00
_cell.angle_gamma   90.00
#
_symmetry.space_group_name_H-M   'P 1'
#
loop_
_entity.id
_entity.type
_entity.pdbx_description
1 polymer ?
#
loop_
_entity_poly.entity_id
_entity_poly.type
_entity_poly.pdbx_seq_one_letter_code
_entity_poly.pdbx_strand_id
1 'polypeptide(L)' 'MHLFMVIFIGGKVFGFMGPLEGDMDGCLKLVKQQTAILQEQIATGYDVNGNPISAAARQMSFGCLYSSVTPDGARPFSAQ' A
#
# COMPACT_ATOMS: atom_id res chain seq x y z
N MET A 1 -11.52 -5.42 14.50
CA MET A 1 -11.06 -5.33 13.10
C MET A 1 -10.20 -4.10 13.00
N HIS A 2 -9.07 -4.19 12.31
CA HIS A 2 -8.09 -3.12 12.18
C HIS A 2 -8.03 -2.63 10.74
N LEU A 3 -7.74 -1.35 10.55
CA LEU A 3 -7.59 -0.75 9.24
C LEU A 3 -6.15 -0.89 8.76
N PHE A 4 -5.98 -1.34 7.52
CA PHE A 4 -4.69 -1.45 6.87
C PHE A 4 -4.70 -0.72 5.54
N MET A 5 -3.59 -0.08 5.20
CA MET A 5 -3.28 0.26 3.81
C MET A 5 -2.55 -0.94 3.20
N VAL A 6 -3.05 -1.46 2.08
CA VAL A 6 -2.53 -2.65 1.41
C VAL A 6 -1.88 -2.24 0.10
N ILE A 7 -0.71 -2.80 -0.17
CA ILE A 7 0.04 -2.62 -1.40
C ILE A 7 -0.19 -3.86 -2.26
N PHE A 8 -0.70 -3.65 -3.46
CA PHE A 8 -0.92 -4.68 -4.46
C PHE A 8 0.09 -4.54 -5.58
N ILE A 9 0.60 -5.66 -6.10
CA ILE A 9 1.37 -5.71 -7.35
C ILE A 9 0.75 -6.81 -8.22
N GLY A 10 0.31 -6.46 -9.43
CA GLY A 10 -0.32 -7.43 -10.33
C GLY A 10 -1.56 -8.11 -9.72
N GLY A 11 -2.31 -7.39 -8.88
CA GLY A 11 -3.52 -7.89 -8.21
C GLY A 11 -3.29 -8.78 -6.98
N LYS A 12 -2.03 -9.00 -6.57
CA LYS A 12 -1.68 -9.77 -5.36
C LYS A 12 -1.21 -8.84 -4.25
N VAL A 13 -1.50 -9.20 -3.00
CA VAL A 13 -0.95 -8.51 -1.82
C VAL A 13 0.57 -8.70 -1.82
N PHE A 14 1.28 -7.58 -1.90
CA PHE A 14 2.74 -7.54 -1.82
C PHE A 14 3.22 -7.07 -0.45
N GLY A 15 2.47 -6.17 0.18
CA GLY A 15 2.76 -5.65 1.50
C GLY A 15 1.57 -4.91 2.09
N PHE A 16 1.70 -4.49 3.33
CA PHE A 16 0.68 -3.69 4.01
C PHE A 16 1.32 -2.81 5.08
N MET A 17 0.61 -1.75 5.45
CA MET A 17 0.93 -0.82 6.52
C MET A 17 -0.26 -0.75 7.46
N GLY A 18 -0.01 -0.97 8.74
CA GLY A 18 -1.02 -0.85 9.79
C GLY A 18 -0.72 -1.72 11.01
N PRO A 19 -1.62 -1.72 12.00
CA PRO A 19 -2.93 -1.05 12.01
C PRO A 19 -2.78 0.48 11.93
N LEU A 20 -3.64 1.12 11.16
CA LEU A 20 -3.72 2.58 11.09
C LEU A 20 -4.62 3.09 12.24
N GLU A 21 -4.23 4.17 12.90
CA GLU A 21 -5.01 4.80 13.99
C GLU A 21 -6.23 5.59 13.48
N GLY A 22 -6.36 5.77 12.16
CA GLY A 22 -7.43 6.55 11.52
C GLY A 22 -8.62 5.72 11.03
N ASP A 23 -9.53 6.41 10.34
CA ASP A 23 -10.69 5.82 9.67
C ASP A 23 -10.41 5.55 8.18
N MET A 24 -11.41 4.95 7.52
CA MET A 24 -11.36 4.65 6.09
C MET A 24 -11.03 5.91 5.26
N ASP A 25 -11.58 7.07 5.61
CA ASP A 25 -11.33 8.31 4.89
C ASP A 25 -9.88 8.79 5.03
N GLY A 26 -9.31 8.66 6.24
CA GLY A 26 -7.89 8.89 6.49
C GLY A 26 -7.00 7.95 5.66
N CYS A 27 -7.33 6.66 5.62
CA CYS A 27 -6.61 5.70 4.79
C CYS A 27 -6.74 6.02 3.30
N LEU A 28 -7.93 6.39 2.81
CA LEU A 28 -8.13 6.75 1.41
C LEU A 28 -7.35 8.01 1.00
N LYS A 29 -7.18 8.96 1.92
CA LYS A 29 -6.28 10.12 1.69
C LYS A 29 -4.83 9.68 1.55
N LEU A 30 -4.35 8.77 2.39
CA LEU A 30 -3.00 8.20 2.27
C LEU A 30 -2.83 7.43 0.96
N VAL A 31 -3.80 6.59 0.58
CA VAL A 31 -3.80 5.87 -0.70
C VAL A 31 -3.69 6.84 -1.88
N LYS A 32 -4.45 7.95 -1.87
CA LYS A 32 -4.37 8.98 -2.91
C LYS A 32 -2.99 9.62 -2.99
N GLN A 33 -2.40 9.95 -1.84
CA GLN A 33 -1.04 10.52 -1.79
C GLN A 33 0.01 9.56 -2.33
N GLN A 34 -0.01 8.29 -1.87
CA GLN A 34 0.93 7.26 -2.34
C GLN A 34 0.75 6.97 -3.83
N THR A 35 -0.49 6.95 -4.31
CA THR A 35 -0.79 6.80 -5.74
C THR A 35 -0.21 7.94 -6.56
N ALA A 36 -0.35 9.19 -6.10
CA ALA A 36 0.22 10.35 -6.80
C ALA A 36 1.75 10.28 -6.89
N ILE A 37 2.43 9.93 -5.78
CA ILE A 37 3.89 9.75 -5.74
C ILE A 37 4.32 8.65 -6.73
N LEU A 38 3.63 7.50 -6.73
CA LEU A 38 3.93 6.41 -7.64
C LEU A 38 3.75 6.82 -9.11
N GLN A 39 2.69 7.57 -9.44
CA GLN A 39 2.47 8.04 -10.81
C GLN A 39 3.57 9.01 -11.26
N GLU A 40 4.03 9.89 -10.39
CA GLU A 40 5.16 10.77 -10.66
C GLU A 40 6.44 9.96 -10.93
N GLN A 41 6.74 8.96 -10.10
CA GLN A 41 7.88 8.06 -10.31
C GLN A 41 7.79 7.28 -11.62
N ILE A 42 6.59 6.78 -11.97
CA ILE A 42 6.37 6.09 -13.25
C ILE A 42 6.61 7.05 -14.43
N ALA A 43 6.20 8.31 -14.31
CA ALA A 43 6.39 9.32 -15.34
C ALA A 43 7.86 9.72 -15.52
N THR A 44 8.61 9.89 -14.42
CA THR A 44 10.06 10.18 -14.48
C THR A 44 10.88 8.94 -14.86
N GLY A 45 10.33 7.74 -14.61
CA GLY A 45 11.00 6.46 -14.80
C GLY A 45 11.94 6.09 -13.65
N TYR A 46 12.00 6.87 -12.57
CA TYR A 46 12.88 6.65 -11.43
C TYR A 46 12.14 6.74 -10.09
N ASP A 47 12.54 5.93 -9.12
CA ASP A 47 12.05 6.01 -7.73
C ASP A 47 12.68 7.19 -6.96
N VAL A 48 12.28 7.38 -5.69
CA VAL A 48 12.83 8.46 -4.82
C VAL A 48 14.34 8.36 -4.57
N ASN A 49 14.95 7.19 -4.81
CA ASN A 49 16.37 6.95 -4.63
C ASN A 49 17.14 7.04 -5.96
N GLY A 50 16.48 7.34 -7.08
CA GLY A 50 17.07 7.39 -8.41
C GLY A 50 17.22 6.03 -9.10
N ASN A 51 16.58 4.97 -8.59
CA ASN A 51 16.59 3.67 -9.27
C ASN A 51 15.53 3.63 -10.38
N PRO A 52 15.80 2.99 -11.53
CA PRO A 52 14.80 2.80 -12.57
C PRO A 52 13.56 2.06 -12.08
N ILE A 53 12.39 2.56 -12.44
CA ILE A 53 11.10 1.92 -12.12
C ILE A 53 10.94 0.63 -12.93
N SER A 54 10.83 -0.49 -12.20
CA SER A 54 10.60 -1.82 -12.79
C SER A 54 9.19 -1.98 -13.36
N ALA A 55 9.02 -2.94 -14.26
CA ALA A 55 7.70 -3.28 -14.81
C ALA A 55 6.70 -3.72 -13.72
N ALA A 56 7.17 -4.40 -12.67
CA ALA A 56 6.35 -4.78 -11.53
C ALA A 56 5.88 -3.55 -10.73
N ALA A 57 6.77 -2.58 -10.48
CA ALA A 57 6.42 -1.35 -9.78
C ALA A 57 5.35 -0.53 -10.53
N ARG A 58 5.31 -0.59 -11.86
CA ARG A 58 4.24 0.04 -12.67
C ARG A 58 2.85 -0.57 -12.47
N GLN A 59 2.79 -1.81 -12.00
CA GLN A 59 1.54 -2.51 -11.67
C GLN A 59 1.16 -2.36 -10.19
N MET A 60 1.88 -1.51 -9.46
CA MET A 60 1.61 -1.28 -8.05
C MET A 60 0.34 -0.44 -7.88
N SER A 61 -0.49 -0.83 -6.91
CA SER A 61 -1.65 -0.05 -6.48
C SER A 61 -1.82 -0.14 -4.97
N PHE A 62 -2.55 0.81 -4.40
CA PHE A 62 -2.78 0.90 -2.97
C PHE A 62 -4.29 0.79 -2.70
N GLY A 63 -4.65 0.15 -1.59
CA GLY A 63 -6.04 0.05 -1.14
C GLY A 63 -6.16 0.09 0.37
N CYS A 64 -7.39 0.20 0.85
CA CYS A 64 -7.71 0.20 2.28
C CYS A 64 -8.56 -1.03 2.59
N LEU A 65 -8.22 -1.74 3.67
CA LEU A 65 -8.90 -2.96 4.08
C LEU A 65 -9.09 -2.99 5.59
N TYR A 66 -10.33 -3.23 6.04
CA TYR A 66 -10.58 -3.66 7.41
C TYR A 66 -10.41 -5.18 7.49
N SER A 67 -9.55 -5.65 8.40
CA SER A 67 -9.31 -7.07 8.60
C SER A 67 -9.08 -7.40 10.08
N SER A 68 -9.43 -8.61 10.49
CA SER A 68 -9.08 -9.17 11.81
C SER A 68 -7.72 -9.90 11.81
N VAL A 69 -7.13 -10.10 10.63
CA VAL A 69 -5.80 -10.70 10.41
C VAL A 69 -4.96 -9.78 9.53
N THR A 70 -3.65 -10.00 9.48
CA THR A 70 -2.80 -9.25 8.54
C THR A 70 -3.23 -9.51 7.09
N PRO A 71 -3.22 -8.49 6.21
CA PRO A 71 -3.67 -8.65 4.81
C PRO A 71 -2.90 -9.66 3.95
N ASP A 72 -1.70 -10.06 4.37
CA ASP A 72 -0.93 -11.16 3.78
C ASP A 72 -1.44 -12.56 4.21
N GLY A 73 -2.44 -12.62 5.09
CA GLY A 73 -3.04 -13.85 5.61
C GLY A 73 -2.13 -14.62 6.57
N ALA A 74 -0.95 -14.09 6.91
CA ALA A 74 0.09 -14.86 7.58
C ALA A 74 -0.10 -14.93 9.10
N ARG A 75 -0.65 -13.89 9.74
CA ARG A 75 -0.68 -13.80 11.20
C ARG A 75 -1.96 -13.15 11.74
N PRO A 76 -2.54 -13.68 12.84
CA PRO A 76 -3.49 -12.90 13.64
C PRO A 76 -2.77 -11.67 14.18
N PHE A 77 -3.50 -10.55 14.25
CA PHE A 77 -2.95 -9.32 14.77
C PHE A 77 -2.72 -9.46 16.29
N SER A 78 -1.47 -9.60 16.69
CA SER A 78 -1.04 -9.37 18.07
C SER A 78 -0.64 -7.90 18.17
N ALA A 79 -1.49 -7.08 18.79
CA ALA A 79 -1.06 -5.78 19.29
C ALA A 79 0.15 -6.04 20.22
N GLN A 80 1.34 -5.62 19.80
CA GLN A 80 2.46 -5.43 20.73
C GLN A 80 2.30 -4.06 21.38
#